data_AF-A0A1A2Z3E0-F1
#
_entry.id   AF-A0A1A2Z3E0-F1
#
_cell.length_a   1.000
_cell.length_b   1.000
_cell.length_c   1.000
_cell.angle_alpha   90.00
_cell.angle_beta   90.00
_cell.angle_gamma   90.00
#
_symmetry.space_group_name_H-M   'P 1'
#
loop_
_entity.id
_entity.type
_entity.pdbx_description
1 polymer ?
#
loop_
_entity_poly.entity_id
_entity_poly.type
_entity_poly.pdbx_seq_one_letter_code
_entity_poly.pdbx_strand_id
1 'polypeptide(L)'
;MLWHQARRVEIGAKIWSTLILIGVSLTSVFIAIIGMCFGTAAYSPYRAPEITEVMHQFGVLFMVTTEQFFIAGWVGVALVCFTTPDRPANPFPRWWGWTTVWAILLFEPGAVAFLFKTGPLSINGIFAFWIPAIGFALWTVGQTVLIWRALRIQDRIDDPGGEAIAADVTGGHLPAEAGIR
;
A
#
# COMPACT_ATOMS: atom_id res chain seq x y z
N MET A 1 -6.96 -2.32 -5.48
CA MET A 1 -6.02 -2.40 -6.62
C MET A 1 -4.94 -3.45 -6.44
N LEU A 2 -4.15 -3.43 -5.35
CA LEU A 2 -3.06 -4.40 -5.14
C LEU A 2 -3.52 -5.88 -5.16
N TRP A 3 -4.67 -6.17 -4.54
CA TRP A 3 -5.31 -7.49 -4.62
C TRP A 3 -5.53 -8.00 -6.05
N HIS A 4 -6.00 -7.12 -6.94
CA HIS A 4 -6.31 -7.49 -8.32
C HIS A 4 -5.03 -7.83 -9.10
N GLN A 5 -3.95 -7.09 -8.85
CA GLN A 5 -2.65 -7.34 -9.47
C GLN A 5 -2.02 -8.64 -8.95
N ALA A 6 -2.01 -8.87 -7.63
CA ALA A 6 -1.50 -10.12 -7.04
C ALA A 6 -2.25 -11.35 -7.59
N ARG A 7 -3.58 -11.24 -7.73
CA ARG A 7 -4.45 -12.33 -8.21
C ARG A 7 -4.16 -12.75 -9.65
N ARG A 8 -3.64 -11.84 -10.49
CA ARG A 8 -3.26 -12.16 -11.88
C ARG A 8 -1.89 -12.85 -11.97
N VAL A 9 -1.05 -12.65 -10.96
CA VAL A 9 0.34 -13.10 -10.94
C VAL A 9 0.46 -14.51 -10.31
N GLU A 10 -0.37 -14.86 -9.34
CA GLU A 10 -0.37 -16.14 -8.63
C GLU A 10 -0.74 -17.36 -9.50
N ILE A 11 -0.08 -18.50 -9.26
CA ILE A 11 -0.37 -19.80 -9.89
C ILE A 11 -1.16 -20.68 -8.91
N GLY A 12 -2.22 -21.33 -9.39
CA GLY A 12 -2.96 -22.31 -8.60
C GLY A 12 -3.96 -21.67 -7.63
N ALA A 13 -4.02 -22.16 -6.39
CA ALA A 13 -4.91 -21.60 -5.37
C ALA A 13 -4.45 -20.18 -4.99
N LYS A 14 -5.36 -19.21 -5.07
CA LYS A 14 -5.13 -17.75 -4.87
C LYS A 14 -4.92 -17.38 -3.39
N ILE A 15 -4.05 -18.10 -2.70
CA ILE A 15 -3.88 -18.04 -1.25
C ILE A 15 -3.31 -16.68 -0.84
N TRP A 16 -2.30 -16.16 -1.54
CA TRP A 16 -1.63 -14.91 -1.14
C TRP A 16 -2.50 -13.70 -1.41
N SER A 17 -3.23 -13.70 -2.53
CA SER A 17 -4.21 -12.66 -2.84
C SER A 17 -5.35 -12.66 -1.82
N THR A 18 -5.81 -13.83 -1.39
CA THR A 18 -6.87 -13.93 -0.38
C THR A 18 -6.37 -13.43 0.99
N LEU A 19 -5.12 -13.73 1.35
CA LEU A 19 -4.49 -13.19 2.57
C LEU A 19 -4.37 -11.66 2.53
N ILE A 20 -3.96 -11.09 1.40
CA ILE A 20 -3.91 -9.63 1.22
C ILE A 20 -5.32 -9.03 1.37
N LEU A 21 -6.35 -9.64 0.77
CA LEU A 21 -7.72 -9.16 0.86
C LEU A 21 -8.23 -9.17 2.31
N ILE A 22 -8.10 -10.32 2.99
CA ILE A 22 -8.56 -10.50 4.37
C ILE A 22 -7.80 -9.54 5.30
N GLY A 23 -6.48 -9.44 5.14
CA GLY A 23 -5.64 -8.54 5.93
C GLY A 23 -6.07 -7.08 5.79
N VAL A 24 -6.29 -6.60 4.56
CA VAL A 24 -6.72 -5.21 4.33
C VAL A 24 -8.14 -4.95 4.83
N SER A 25 -9.08 -5.89 4.59
CA SER A 25 -10.46 -5.78 5.07
C SER A 25 -10.55 -5.76 6.59
N LEU A 26 -9.83 -6.66 7.27
CA LEU A 26 -9.81 -6.70 8.73
C LEU A 26 -9.24 -5.40 9.30
N THR A 27 -8.13 -4.92 8.72
CA THR A 27 -7.47 -3.69 9.18
C THR A 27 -8.37 -2.45 9.02
N SER A 28 -9.20 -2.40 7.98
CA SER A 28 -10.12 -1.27 7.73
C SER A 28 -11.07 -1.02 8.91
N VAL A 29 -11.51 -2.08 9.59
CA VAL A 29 -12.40 -1.99 10.76
C VAL A 29 -11.67 -1.31 11.93
N PHE A 30 -10.42 -1.70 12.18
CA PHE A 30 -9.64 -1.12 13.28
C PHE A 30 -9.21 0.32 13.02
N ILE A 31 -8.96 0.70 11.77
CA ILE A 31 -8.69 2.09 11.39
C ILE A 31 -9.91 2.98 11.70
N ALA A 32 -11.13 2.50 11.51
CA ALA A 32 -12.32 3.25 11.88
C ALA A 32 -12.39 3.49 13.40
N ILE A 33 -12.00 2.50 14.21
CA ILE A 33 -11.96 2.61 15.68
C ILE A 33 -10.97 3.69 16.12
N ILE A 34 -9.77 3.73 15.52
CA ILE A 34 -8.78 4.78 15.77
C ILE A 34 -9.37 6.17 15.51
N GLY A 35 -10.04 6.33 14.36
CA GLY A 35 -10.68 7.59 13.98
C GLY A 35 -11.75 8.02 15.00
N MET A 36 -12.50 7.06 15.55
CA MET A 36 -13.46 7.33 16.62
C MET A 36 -12.76 7.76 17.93
N CYS A 37 -11.65 7.13 18.32
CA CYS A 37 -10.91 7.53 19.52
C CYS A 37 -10.37 8.96 19.42
N PHE A 38 -9.62 9.28 18.35
CA PHE A 38 -9.08 10.63 18.19
C PHE A 38 -10.17 11.67 17.89
N GLY A 39 -11.21 11.29 17.15
CA GLY A 39 -12.36 12.16 16.90
C GLY A 39 -13.11 12.50 18.19
N THR A 40 -13.35 11.53 19.07
CA THR A 40 -14.02 11.77 20.36
C THR A 40 -13.14 12.58 21.32
N ALA A 41 -11.82 12.39 21.31
CA ALA A 41 -10.88 13.22 22.05
C ALA A 41 -10.90 14.69 21.56
N ALA A 42 -11.00 14.91 20.24
CA ALA A 42 -11.01 16.26 19.65
C ALA A 42 -12.37 16.97 19.72
N TYR A 43 -13.48 16.23 19.66
CA TYR A 43 -14.84 16.80 19.55
C TYR A 43 -15.25 17.65 20.75
N SER A 44 -14.71 17.38 21.94
CA SER A 44 -15.11 18.05 23.18
C SER A 44 -13.90 18.68 23.89
N PRO A 45 -13.40 19.82 23.40
CA PRO A 45 -12.19 20.45 23.95
C PRO A 45 -12.36 20.99 25.38
N TYR A 46 -13.59 21.12 25.87
CA TYR A 46 -13.91 21.61 27.23
C TYR A 46 -13.99 20.50 28.29
N ARG A 47 -13.71 19.24 27.94
CA ARG A 47 -13.70 18.12 28.91
C ARG A 47 -12.52 18.19 29.85
N ALA A 48 -12.66 17.52 30.99
CA ALA A 48 -11.56 17.29 31.92
C ALA A 48 -10.36 16.66 31.16
N PRO A 49 -9.14 17.19 31.29
CA PRO A 49 -7.97 16.76 30.53
C PRO A 49 -7.69 15.25 30.63
N GLU A 50 -7.98 14.65 31.77
CA GLU A 50 -7.74 13.23 32.05
C GLU A 50 -8.59 12.33 31.14
N ILE A 51 -9.81 12.75 30.77
CA ILE A 51 -10.69 11.98 29.87
C ILE A 51 -10.13 12.01 28.44
N THR A 52 -9.67 13.18 28.00
CA THR A 52 -9.05 13.35 26.69
C THR A 52 -7.74 12.58 26.59
N GLU A 53 -6.95 12.56 27.66
CA GLU A 53 -5.70 11.79 27.74
C GLU A 53 -5.95 10.29 27.62
N VAL A 54 -6.88 9.73 28.38
CA VAL A 54 -7.22 8.30 28.30
C VAL A 54 -7.68 7.92 26.89
N MET A 55 -8.53 8.75 26.27
CA MET A 55 -9.01 8.48 24.91
C MET A 55 -7.89 8.59 23.86
N HIS A 56 -6.97 9.54 24.04
CA HIS A 56 -5.78 9.66 23.20
C HIS A 56 -4.86 8.43 23.33
N GLN A 57 -4.54 8.02 24.56
CA GLN A 57 -3.72 6.82 24.81
C GLN A 57 -4.37 5.56 24.23
N PHE A 58 -5.70 5.46 24.32
CA PHE A 58 -6.45 4.35 23.74
C PHE A 58 -6.38 4.35 22.20
N GLY A 59 -6.52 5.52 21.56
CA GLY A 59 -6.35 5.66 20.12
C GLY A 59 -4.94 5.27 19.65
N VAL A 60 -3.91 5.67 20.40
CA VAL A 60 -2.51 5.27 20.13
C VAL A 60 -2.33 3.76 20.32
N LEU A 61 -2.92 3.15 21.36
CA LEU A 61 -2.90 1.71 21.58
C LEU A 61 -3.50 0.94 20.40
N PHE A 62 -4.65 1.39 19.91
CA PHE A 62 -5.27 0.82 18.72
C PHE A 62 -4.42 1.02 17.48
N MET A 63 -3.76 2.17 17.32
CA MET A 63 -2.87 2.41 16.17
C MET A 63 -1.77 1.36 16.08
N VAL A 64 -1.05 1.15 17.17
CA VAL A 64 0.08 0.20 17.23
C VAL A 64 -0.41 -1.25 17.22
N THR A 65 -1.60 -1.56 17.75
CA THR A 65 -2.15 -2.92 17.65
C THR A 65 -2.62 -3.24 16.22
N THR A 66 -3.19 -2.23 15.54
CA THR A 66 -3.71 -2.37 14.18
C THR A 66 -2.59 -2.67 13.18
N GLU A 67 -1.42 -2.09 13.38
CA GLU A 67 -0.26 -2.30 12.51
C GLU A 67 0.15 -3.79 12.45
N GLN A 68 -0.09 -4.57 13.50
CA GLN A 68 0.30 -5.98 13.53
C GLN A 68 -0.57 -6.85 12.62
N PHE A 69 -1.80 -6.43 12.32
CA PHE A 69 -2.64 -7.11 11.34
C PHE A 69 -2.18 -6.86 9.90
N PHE A 70 -1.43 -5.78 9.63
CA PHE A 70 -0.86 -5.55 8.30
C PHE A 70 0.25 -6.54 7.94
N ILE A 71 0.95 -7.09 8.94
CA ILE A 71 2.09 -7.99 8.73
C ILE A 71 1.68 -9.19 7.88
N ALA A 72 0.53 -9.82 8.18
CA ALA A 72 0.04 -10.96 7.41
C ALA A 72 -0.17 -10.62 5.92
N GLY A 73 -0.70 -9.43 5.64
CA GLY A 73 -0.85 -8.92 4.27
C GLY A 73 0.49 -8.61 3.60
N TRP A 74 1.43 -8.02 4.33
CA TRP A 74 2.75 -7.63 3.81
C TRP A 74 3.65 -8.84 3.54
N VAL A 75 3.53 -9.90 4.34
CA VAL A 75 4.14 -11.20 4.05
C VAL A 75 3.64 -11.73 2.72
N GLY A 76 2.33 -11.65 2.45
CA GLY A 76 1.76 -11.99 1.16
C GLY A 76 2.36 -11.18 0.00
N VAL A 77 2.54 -9.88 0.18
CA VAL A 77 3.20 -9.00 -0.81
C VAL A 77 4.65 -9.42 -1.04
N ALA A 78 5.43 -9.62 0.02
CA ALA A 78 6.84 -10.02 -0.09
C ALA A 78 6.99 -11.37 -0.82
N LEU A 79 6.12 -12.34 -0.53
CA LEU A 79 6.13 -13.63 -1.20
C LEU A 79 5.79 -13.51 -2.68
N VAL A 80 4.78 -12.74 -3.06
CA VAL A 80 4.47 -12.49 -4.48
C VAL A 80 5.68 -11.90 -5.23
N CYS A 81 6.44 -11.00 -4.59
CA CYS A 81 7.67 -10.41 -5.15
C CYS A 81 8.79 -11.45 -5.36
N PHE A 82 8.89 -12.47 -4.50
CA PHE A 82 9.95 -13.48 -4.54
C PHE A 82 9.59 -14.71 -5.38
N THR A 83 8.33 -15.13 -5.40
CA THR A 83 7.88 -16.35 -6.11
C THR A 83 7.61 -16.11 -7.58
N THR A 84 7.36 -14.86 -7.98
CA THR A 84 6.90 -14.56 -9.34
C THR A 84 7.69 -13.48 -10.09
N PRO A 85 9.01 -13.40 -9.94
CA PRO A 85 9.80 -12.27 -10.44
C PRO A 85 9.87 -12.18 -11.97
N ASP A 86 9.82 -13.32 -12.67
CA ASP A 86 10.04 -13.37 -14.12
C ASP A 86 8.74 -13.28 -14.93
N ARG A 87 7.60 -13.00 -14.28
CA ARG A 87 6.32 -12.91 -14.98
C ARG A 87 6.12 -11.55 -15.63
N PRO A 88 5.67 -11.51 -16.90
CA PRO A 88 5.42 -10.26 -17.62
C PRO A 88 4.33 -9.39 -16.98
N ALA A 89 3.43 -10.00 -16.20
CA ALA A 89 2.37 -9.29 -15.49
C ALA A 89 2.73 -8.88 -14.05
N ASN A 90 3.93 -9.18 -13.54
CA ASN A 90 4.31 -8.85 -12.17
C ASN A 90 4.75 -7.37 -12.04
N PRO A 91 4.03 -6.53 -11.28
CA PRO A 91 4.42 -5.14 -11.01
C PRO A 91 5.68 -5.02 -10.15
N PHE A 92 5.99 -6.04 -9.36
CA PHE A 92 6.87 -5.93 -8.21
C PHE A 92 8.22 -6.62 -8.45
N PRO A 93 9.32 -5.86 -8.51
CA PRO A 93 10.65 -6.42 -8.66
C PRO A 93 11.15 -7.08 -7.36
N ARG A 94 12.11 -8.01 -7.46
CA ARG A 94 12.63 -8.77 -6.29
C ARG A 94 13.17 -7.90 -5.16
N TRP A 95 13.76 -6.75 -5.48
CA TRP A 95 14.27 -5.81 -4.48
C TRP A 95 13.14 -5.20 -3.64
N TRP A 96 11.94 -5.05 -4.21
CA TRP A 96 10.77 -4.56 -3.48
C TRP A 96 10.28 -5.54 -2.41
N GLY A 97 10.45 -6.85 -2.66
CA GLY A 97 10.21 -7.89 -1.67
C GLY A 97 11.09 -7.68 -0.43
N TRP A 98 12.38 -7.40 -0.63
CA TRP A 98 13.30 -7.08 0.48
C TRP A 98 12.92 -5.80 1.21
N THR A 99 12.54 -4.74 0.51
CA THR A 99 12.05 -3.51 1.14
C THR A 99 10.81 -3.75 1.99
N THR A 100 9.92 -4.66 1.54
CA THR A 100 8.72 -5.04 2.30
C THR A 100 9.07 -5.85 3.55
N VAL A 101 10.05 -6.76 3.49
CA VAL A 101 10.55 -7.47 4.66
C VAL A 101 11.18 -6.50 5.67
N TRP A 102 11.99 -5.54 5.20
CA TRP A 102 12.54 -4.49 6.06
C TRP A 102 11.44 -3.64 6.70
N ALA A 103 10.38 -3.32 5.96
CA ALA A 103 9.23 -2.63 6.51
C ALA A 103 8.59 -3.45 7.64
N ILE A 104 8.32 -4.75 7.44
CA ILE A 104 7.78 -5.63 8.51
C ILE A 104 8.66 -5.57 9.77
N LEU A 105 9.98 -5.73 9.61
CA LEU A 105 10.93 -5.72 10.73
C LEU A 105 11.00 -4.37 11.47
N LEU A 106 10.74 -3.26 10.78
CA LEU A 106 10.71 -1.93 11.39
C LEU A 106 9.47 -1.69 12.24
N PHE A 107 8.37 -2.41 11.99
CA PHE A 107 7.12 -2.28 12.75
C PHE A 107 7.08 -3.14 14.03
N GLU A 108 7.76 -4.29 14.05
CA GLU A 108 7.82 -5.18 15.23
C GLU A 108 8.30 -4.49 16.53
N PRO A 109 9.32 -3.60 16.53
CA PRO A 109 9.73 -2.87 17.72
C PRO A 109 8.64 -1.96 18.29
N GLY A 110 7.66 -1.54 17.47
CA GLY A 110 6.53 -0.71 17.88
C GLY A 110 5.68 -1.37 18.97
N ALA A 111 5.46 -2.68 18.89
CA ALA A 111 4.75 -3.44 19.92
C ALA A 111 5.48 -3.42 21.28
N VAL A 112 6.82 -3.42 21.26
CA VAL A 112 7.65 -3.40 22.47
C VAL A 112 7.73 -2.00 23.09
N ALA A 113 7.44 -0.95 22.31
CA ALA A 113 7.47 0.44 22.77
C ALA A 113 6.49 0.74 23.92
N PHE A 114 5.41 -0.05 24.08
CA PHE A 114 4.49 0.07 25.22
C PHE A 114 5.12 -0.23 26.58
N LEU A 115 6.23 -0.99 26.60
CA LEU A 115 6.95 -1.28 27.83
C LEU A 115 7.76 -0.07 28.33
N PHE A 116 8.02 0.92 27.48
CA PHE A 116 8.83 2.09 27.80
C PHE A 116 7.95 3.32 28.02
N LYS A 117 7.91 3.80 29.27
CA LYS A 117 7.13 5.00 29.66
C LYS A 117 7.79 6.31 29.20
N THR A 118 9.12 6.36 29.10
CA THR A 118 9.89 7.55 28.70
C THR A 118 11.15 7.15 27.95
N GLY A 119 11.69 8.07 27.14
CA GLY A 119 12.93 7.89 26.39
C GLY A 119 12.75 7.68 24.89
N PRO A 120 13.84 7.47 24.15
CA PRO A 120 13.82 7.40 22.68
C PRO A 120 13.13 6.14 22.13
N LEU A 121 12.90 5.13 22.98
CA LEU A 121 12.11 3.91 22.72
C LEU A 121 10.66 4.01 23.21
N SER A 122 10.25 5.13 23.82
CA SER A 122 8.84 5.34 24.18
C SER A 122 7.98 5.52 22.94
N ILE A 123 6.67 5.41 23.09
CA ILE A 123 5.69 5.58 22.01
C ILE A 123 5.79 6.89 21.22
N ASN A 124 6.30 7.95 21.84
CA ASN A 124 6.53 9.24 21.16
C ASN A 124 8.00 9.41 20.72
N GLY A 125 8.81 8.37 20.91
CA GLY A 125 10.24 8.36 20.65
C GLY A 125 10.58 8.19 19.17
N ILE A 126 11.82 8.56 18.83
CA ILE A 126 12.33 8.51 17.46
C ILE A 126 12.30 7.08 16.91
N PHE A 127 12.68 6.09 17.72
CA PHE A 127 12.80 4.70 17.25
C PHE A 127 11.45 3.98 17.16
N ALA A 128 10.51 4.27 18.06
CA ALA A 128 9.23 3.60 18.10
C ALA A 128 8.18 4.21 17.16
N PHE A 129 8.26 5.52 16.90
CA PHE A 129 7.25 6.22 16.10
C PHE A 129 7.82 6.77 14.80
N TRP A 130 8.86 7.61 14.88
CA TRP A 130 9.32 8.36 13.70
C TRP A 130 9.99 7.48 12.64
N ILE A 131 10.85 6.55 13.04
CA ILE A 131 11.51 5.63 12.09
C ILE A 131 10.48 4.75 11.37
N PRO A 132 9.55 4.05 12.07
CA PRO A 132 8.50 3.28 11.40
C PRO A 132 7.59 4.15 10.53
N ALA A 133 7.20 5.35 11.00
CA ALA A 133 6.35 6.26 10.25
C ALA A 133 7.00 6.70 8.91
N ILE A 134 8.28 7.07 8.93
CA ILE A 134 9.01 7.44 7.71
C ILE A 134 9.18 6.22 6.80
N GLY A 135 9.55 5.06 7.37
CA GLY A 135 9.69 3.81 6.62
C GLY A 135 8.39 3.42 5.91
N PHE A 136 7.25 3.57 6.59
CA PHE A 136 5.93 3.33 6.04
C PHE A 136 5.53 4.31 4.95
N ALA A 137 5.80 5.61 5.14
CA ALA A 137 5.54 6.61 4.12
C ALA A 137 6.32 6.32 2.85
N LEU A 138 7.62 6.02 2.96
CA LEU A 138 8.47 5.65 1.82
C LEU A 138 7.99 4.35 1.15
N TRP A 139 7.63 3.34 1.94
CA TRP A 139 7.11 2.09 1.42
C TRP A 139 5.78 2.29 0.67
N THR A 140 4.86 3.08 1.23
CA THR A 140 3.55 3.37 0.62
C THR A 140 3.69 4.14 -0.69
N VAL A 141 4.58 5.13 -0.73
CA VAL A 141 4.88 5.88 -1.96
C VAL A 141 5.49 4.95 -3.02
N GLY A 142 6.49 4.15 -2.66
CA GLY A 142 7.11 3.22 -3.59
C GLY A 142 6.13 2.16 -4.12
N GLN A 143 5.26 1.63 -3.26
CA GLN A 143 4.22 0.68 -3.68
C GLN A 143 3.25 1.33 -4.68
N THR A 144 2.80 2.55 -4.38
CA THR A 144 1.91 3.33 -5.26
C THR A 144 2.55 3.53 -6.64
N VAL A 145 3.82 3.95 -6.69
CA VAL A 145 4.57 4.18 -7.94
C VAL A 145 4.69 2.89 -8.76
N LEU A 146 5.00 1.75 -8.13
CA LEU A 146 5.12 0.46 -8.82
C LEU A 146 3.80 -0.01 -9.41
N ILE A 147 2.71 0.09 -8.65
CA ILE A 147 1.36 -0.26 -9.14
C ILE A 147 0.98 0.66 -10.30
N TRP A 148 1.23 1.97 -10.17
CA TRP A 148 0.87 2.93 -11.19
C TRP A 148 1.66 2.73 -12.49
N ARG A 149 2.95 2.38 -12.38
CA ARG A 149 3.76 1.98 -13.54
C ARG A 149 3.21 0.71 -14.19
N ALA A 150 2.82 -0.28 -13.41
CA ALA A 150 2.25 -1.52 -13.95
C ALA A 150 0.90 -1.30 -14.63
N LEU A 151 0.04 -0.43 -14.09
CA LEU A 151 -1.21 -0.03 -14.73
C LEU A 151 -0.97 0.64 -16.09
N ARG A 152 -0.02 1.58 -16.18
CA ARG A 152 0.32 2.23 -17.46
C ARG A 152 0.85 1.26 -18.52
N ILE A 153 1.59 0.24 -18.11
CA ILE A 153 2.05 -0.82 -19.03
C ILE A 153 0.87 -1.67 -19.48
N GLN A 154 -0.10 -1.94 -18.60
CA GLN A 154 -1.32 -2.67 -18.94
C GLN A 154 -2.21 -1.90 -19.93
N ASP A 155 -2.46 -0.62 -19.67
CA ASP A 155 -3.25 0.24 -20.57
C ASP A 155 -2.65 0.26 -21.99
N ARG A 156 -1.32 0.25 -22.10
CA ARG A 156 -0.62 0.21 -23.40
C ARG A 156 -0.70 -1.13 -24.12
N ILE A 157 -0.80 -2.24 -23.39
CA ILE A 157 -0.93 -3.59 -23.98
C ILE A 157 -2.38 -3.86 -24.39
N ASP A 158 -3.34 -3.35 -23.60
CA ASP A 158 -4.77 -3.56 -23.82
C ASP A 158 -5.36 -2.61 -24.89
N ASP A 159 -4.62 -1.57 -25.33
CA ASP A 159 -4.99 -0.69 -26.46
C ASP A 159 -4.07 -0.79 -27.71
N PRO A 160 -4.00 -1.94 -28.42
CA PRO A 160 -3.33 -2.03 -29.74
C PRO A 160 -4.09 -1.30 -30.86
N GLY A 161 -5.37 -0.98 -30.62
CA GLY A 161 -6.29 -0.40 -31.62
C GLY A 161 -6.06 1.09 -31.83
N GLY A 162 -5.71 1.84 -30.79
CA GLY A 162 -5.38 3.26 -30.91
C GLY A 162 -4.17 3.54 -31.81
N GLU A 163 -3.17 2.65 -31.81
CA GLU A 163 -1.95 2.79 -32.64
C GLU A 163 -2.23 2.44 -34.11
N ALA A 164 -3.12 1.46 -34.37
CA ALA A 164 -3.58 1.12 -35.72
C ALA A 164 -4.51 2.21 -36.31
N ILE A 165 -5.40 2.78 -35.50
CA ILE A 165 -6.29 3.89 -35.91
C ILE A 165 -5.49 5.18 -36.13
N ALA A 166 -4.48 5.47 -35.29
CA ALA A 166 -3.60 6.61 -35.51
C ALA A 166 -2.74 6.46 -36.78
N ALA A 167 -2.28 5.24 -37.09
CA ALA A 167 -1.56 4.95 -38.33
C ALA A 167 -2.45 5.08 -39.58
N ASP A 168 -3.72 4.65 -39.51
CA ASP A 168 -4.71 4.79 -40.57
C ASP A 168 -5.07 6.26 -40.82
N VAL A 169 -5.29 7.04 -39.76
CA VAL A 169 -5.56 8.49 -39.84
C VAL A 169 -4.36 9.26 -40.39
N THR A 170 -3.13 8.84 -40.09
CA THR A 170 -1.90 9.47 -40.61
C THR A 170 -1.60 9.05 -42.07
N GLY A 171 -2.04 7.87 -42.50
CA GLY A 171 -1.92 7.37 -43.87
C GLY A 171 -2.97 7.91 -44.85
N GLY A 172 -4.08 8.47 -44.36
CA GLY A 172 -5.23 8.93 -45.16
C GLY A 172 -5.12 10.31 -45.83
N HIS A 173 -3.93 10.92 -45.90
CA HIS A 173 -3.75 12.27 -46.47
C HIS A 173 -2.66 12.35 -47.54
N LEU A 174 -2.91 11.72 -48.69
CA LEU A 174 -2.47 12.25 -49.98
C LEU A 174 -3.61 12.12 -51.00
N PRO A 175 -4.34 13.22 -51.31
CA PRO A 175 -5.24 13.20 -52.46
C PRO A 175 -4.38 13.07 -53.72
N ALA A 176 -4.56 11.96 -54.44
CA ALA A 176 -3.99 11.78 -55.77
C ALA A 176 -4.53 12.89 -56.69
N GLU A 177 -3.64 13.74 -57.17
CA GLU A 177 -3.98 14.76 -58.16
C GLU A 177 -4.57 14.10 -59.40
N ALA A 178 -5.84 14.41 -59.66
CA ALA A 178 -6.54 14.00 -60.86
C ALA A 178 -5.93 14.73 -62.07
N GLY A 179 -5.09 14.01 -62.82
CA GLY A 179 -4.60 14.43 -64.13
C GLY A 179 -5.76 14.66 -65.09
N ILE A 180 -6.02 15.92 -65.40
CA ILE A 180 -6.95 16.40 -66.43
C ILE A 180 -6.39 15.99 -67.81
N ARG A 181 -7.21 15.28 -68.58
CA ARG A 181 -7.08 15.13 -70.04
C ARG A 181 -7.75 16.29 -70.74
#